data_AF-A0A7W6QBW0-F1
#
_entry.id   AF-A0A7W6QBW0-F1
#
_cell.length_a   1.000
_cell.length_b   1.000
_cell.length_c   1.000
_cell.angle_alpha   90.00
_cell.angle_beta   90.00
_cell.angle_gamma   90.00
#
_symmetry.space_group_name_H-M   'P 1'
#
loop_
_entity.id
_entity.type
_entity.pdbx_description
1 polymer ?
#
loop_
_entity_poly.entity_id
_entity_poly.type
_entity_poly.pdbx_seq_one_letter_code
_entity_poly.pdbx_strand_id
1 'polypeptide(L)'
;MKHAHSFYIDGDWIEPSVSKTLEVIDPSTEELMGTIALGSAADAEKAVAAARRAFASFSHTSKEERVELLRRIVTILKRRNDELGDVISREMGAPLAMARAEQAG
;
A
#
# COMPACT_ATOMS: atom_id res chain seq x y z
N MET A 1 3.85 9.47 -3.14
CA MET A 1 5.14 8.78 -3.39
C MET A 1 6.21 8.99 -2.29
N LYS A 2 5.93 9.58 -1.11
CA LYS A 2 6.96 9.92 -0.10
C LYS A 2 7.77 8.72 0.43
N HIS A 3 7.20 7.52 0.38
CA HIS A 3 7.80 6.29 0.91
C HIS A 3 7.94 5.19 -0.15
N ALA A 4 8.03 5.56 -1.43
CA ALA A 4 8.09 4.58 -2.52
C ALA A 4 9.29 3.63 -2.44
N HIS A 5 10.35 4.02 -1.72
CA HIS A 5 11.56 3.22 -1.52
C HIS A 5 11.65 2.54 -0.16
N SER A 6 10.59 2.57 0.65
CA SER A 6 10.54 1.97 1.99
C SER A 6 9.41 0.96 2.08
N PHE A 7 9.52 0.00 3.00
CA PHE A 7 8.43 -0.94 3.31
C PHE A 7 7.77 -0.56 4.64
N TYR A 8 6.45 -0.69 4.73
CA TYR A 8 5.74 -0.52 5.99
C TYR A 8 5.62 -1.87 6.71
N ILE A 9 6.51 -2.12 7.67
CA ILE A 9 6.65 -3.41 8.38
C ILE A 9 6.68 -3.14 9.88
N ASP A 10 5.91 -3.92 10.64
CA ASP A 10 5.81 -3.82 12.11
C ASP A 10 5.35 -2.45 12.64
N GLY A 11 4.58 -1.71 11.82
CA GLY A 11 4.04 -0.40 12.20
C GLY A 11 4.92 0.80 11.82
N ASP A 12 6.07 0.57 11.18
CA ASP A 12 7.02 1.62 10.79
C ASP A 12 7.45 1.51 9.33
N TRP A 13 7.88 2.64 8.76
CA TRP A 13 8.57 2.66 7.47
C TRP A 13 10.03 2.27 7.68
N ILE A 14 10.46 1.17 7.03
CA ILE A 14 11.82 0.65 7.12
C ILE A 14 12.50 0.64 5.75
N GLU A 15 13.82 0.80 5.77
CA GLU A 15 14.65 0.65 4.57
C GLU A 15 14.70 -0.81 4.10
N PRO A 16 14.70 -1.06 2.78
CA PRO A 16 14.89 -2.38 2.22
C PRO A 16 16.22 -3.02 2.67
N SER A 17 16.23 -4.33 2.88
CA SER A 17 17.46 -5.06 3.21
C SER A 17 18.45 -5.09 2.04
N VAL A 18 17.97 -4.89 0.82
CA VAL A 18 18.76 -4.76 -0.41
C VAL A 18 18.26 -3.54 -1.17
N SER A 19 19.16 -2.62 -1.51
CA SER A 19 18.83 -1.46 -2.35
C SER A 19 18.64 -1.89 -3.81
N LYS A 20 17.46 -2.41 -4.11
CA LYS A 20 17.00 -2.72 -5.47
C LYS A 20 15.70 -1.99 -5.73
N THR A 21 15.57 -1.41 -6.92
CA THR A 21 14.38 -0.66 -7.32
C THR A 21 13.78 -1.21 -8.62
N LEU A 22 12.52 -0.88 -8.86
CA LEU A 22 11.79 -1.13 -10.10
C LEU A 22 11.18 0.18 -10.60
N GLU A 23 11.26 0.41 -11.91
CA GLU A 23 10.58 1.52 -12.58
C GLU A 23 9.10 1.17 -12.79
N VAL A 24 8.22 2.09 -12.41
CA VAL A 24 6.78 2.04 -12.68
C VAL A 24 6.54 2.95 -13.87
N ILE A 25 6.02 2.38 -14.96
CA ILE A 25 5.76 3.08 -16.22
C ILE A 25 4.27 3.34 -16.33
N ASP A 26 3.90 4.55 -16.75
CA ASP A 26 2.52 4.88 -17.09
C ASP A 26 2.17 4.21 -18.44
N PRO A 27 1.27 3.23 -18.48
CA PRO A 27 0.99 2.48 -19.70
C PRO A 27 0.25 3.31 -20.76
N SER A 28 -0.28 4.49 -20.42
CA SER A 28 -0.98 5.36 -21.37
C SER A 28 -0.03 6.27 -22.16
N THR A 29 1.15 6.56 -21.60
CA THR A 29 2.16 7.44 -22.21
C THR A 29 3.51 6.78 -22.46
N GLU A 30 3.73 5.59 -21.89
CA GLU A 30 5.04 4.90 -21.81
C GLU A 30 6.10 5.69 -21.03
N GLU A 31 5.72 6.73 -20.29
CA GLU A 31 6.65 7.54 -19.50
C GLU A 31 6.85 7.00 -18.08
N LEU A 32 8.00 7.31 -17.48
CA LEU A 32 8.31 6.95 -16.10
C LEU A 32 7.38 7.68 -15.12
N MET A 33 6.58 6.93 -14.38
CA MET A 33 5.74 7.44 -13.29
C MET A 33 6.54 7.59 -11.98
N GLY A 34 7.50 6.69 -11.73
CA GLY A 34 8.41 6.74 -10.59
C GLY A 34 9.12 5.41 -10.36
N THR A 35 9.86 5.30 -9.26
CA THR A 35 10.54 4.06 -8.87
C THR A 35 10.07 3.58 -7.50
N ILE A 36 10.00 2.26 -7.33
CA ILE A 36 9.64 1.61 -6.07
C ILE A 36 10.76 0.68 -5.59
N ALA A 37 10.82 0.41 -4.29
CA ALA A 37 11.71 -0.62 -3.75
C ALA A 37 11.23 -2.03 -4.17
N LEU A 38 12.19 -2.91 -4.49
CA LEU A 38 11.93 -4.32 -4.77
C LEU A 38 12.40 -5.19 -3.59
N GLY A 39 11.44 -5.83 -2.93
CA GLY A 39 11.71 -6.59 -1.71
C GLY A 39 12.56 -7.84 -1.92
N SER A 40 13.38 -8.15 -0.92
CA SER A 40 14.14 -9.40 -0.83
C SER A 40 13.42 -10.45 0.03
N ALA A 41 13.90 -11.70 0.00
CA ALA A 41 13.42 -12.74 0.91
C ALA A 41 13.60 -12.36 2.39
N ALA A 42 14.63 -11.60 2.72
CA ALA A 42 14.87 -11.12 4.09
C ALA A 42 13.82 -10.08 4.53
N ASP A 43 13.36 -9.22 3.63
CA ASP A 43 12.28 -8.26 3.91
C ASP A 43 10.95 -8.98 4.13
N ALA A 44 10.68 -10.01 3.30
CA ALA A 44 9.52 -10.86 3.47
C ALA A 44 9.54 -11.60 4.83
N GLU A 45 10.68 -12.14 5.24
CA GLU A 45 10.79 -12.81 6.55
C GLU A 45 10.57 -11.84 7.72
N LYS A 46 11.08 -10.60 7.64
CA LYS A 46 10.77 -9.55 8.64
C LYS A 46 9.28 -9.28 8.74
N ALA A 47 8.59 -9.15 7.60
CA ALA A 47 7.15 -8.92 7.54
C ALA A 47 6.35 -10.10 8.11
N VAL A 48 6.73 -11.34 7.75
CA VAL A 48 6.09 -12.57 8.26
C VAL A 48 6.27 -12.69 9.77
N ALA A 49 7.48 -12.45 10.28
CA ALA A 49 7.76 -12.50 11.71
C ALA A 49 6.94 -11.45 12.48
N ALA A 50 6.84 -10.21 11.97
CA ALA A 50 6.02 -9.16 12.54
C ALA A 50 4.52 -9.53 12.56
N ALA A 51 4.00 -10.02 11.44
CA ALA A 51 2.60 -10.47 11.34
C ALA A 51 2.28 -11.61 12.31
N ARG A 52 3.20 -12.58 12.49
CA ARG A 52 3.04 -13.67 13.48
C ARG A 52 2.97 -13.15 14.91
N ARG A 53 3.81 -12.17 15.29
CA ARG A 53 3.74 -11.53 16.62
C ARG A 53 2.42 -10.79 16.82
N ALA A 54 2.01 -9.98 15.84
CA ALA A 54 0.78 -9.21 15.90
C ALA A 54 -0.47 -10.11 15.97
N PHE A 55 -0.44 -11.27 15.30
CA PHE A 55 -1.56 -12.21 15.31
C PHE A 55 -1.93 -12.67 16.72
N ALA A 56 -0.94 -12.89 17.59
CA ALA A 56 -1.17 -13.38 18.96
C ALA A 56 -2.08 -12.47 19.80
N SER A 57 -2.11 -11.16 19.53
CA SER A 57 -3.05 -10.23 20.16
C SER A 57 -4.24 -9.90 19.26
N PHE A 58 -4.01 -9.69 17.96
CA PHE A 58 -5.05 -9.30 17.03
C PHE A 58 -6.14 -10.37 16.85
N SER A 59 -5.80 -11.66 16.96
CA SER A 59 -6.76 -12.76 16.87
C SER A 59 -7.80 -12.75 17.99
N HIS A 60 -7.49 -12.09 19.11
CA HIS A 60 -8.38 -11.97 20.26
C HIS A 60 -9.19 -10.67 20.28
N THR A 61 -9.07 -9.83 19.24
CA THR A 61 -9.91 -8.63 19.13
C THR A 61 -11.39 -9.00 19.02
N SER A 62 -12.25 -8.15 19.56
CA SER A 62 -13.70 -8.25 19.39
C SER A 62 -14.13 -7.88 17.97
N LYS A 63 -15.39 -8.19 17.65
CA LYS A 63 -16.01 -7.73 16.40
C LYS A 63 -16.05 -6.20 16.36
N GLU A 64 -16.38 -5.58 17.47
CA GLU A 64 -16.58 -4.14 17.63
C GLU A 64 -15.28 -3.38 17.37
N GLU A 65 -14.16 -3.83 17.94
CA GLU A 65 -12.83 -3.26 17.68
C GLU A 65 -12.44 -3.36 16.20
N ARG A 66 -12.68 -4.50 15.55
CA ARG A 66 -12.40 -4.67 14.12
C ARG A 66 -13.27 -3.78 13.25
N VAL A 67 -14.56 -3.64 13.59
CA VAL A 67 -15.47 -2.74 12.87
C VAL A 67 -15.02 -1.30 13.01
N GLU A 68 -14.60 -0.87 14.20
CA GLU A 68 -14.10 0.50 14.42
C GLU A 68 -12.80 0.76 13.66
N LEU A 69 -11.87 -0.19 13.65
CA LEU A 69 -10.67 -0.13 12.82
C LEU A 69 -11.01 0.04 11.33
N LEU A 70 -11.92 -0.79 10.81
CA LEU A 70 -12.35 -0.72 9.41
C LEU A 70 -13.04 0.61 9.07
N ARG A 71 -13.88 1.15 9.96
CA ARG A 71 -14.49 2.47 9.77
C ARG A 71 -13.43 3.57 9.64
N ARG A 72 -12.43 3.56 10.51
CA ARG A 72 -11.32 4.51 10.44
C ARG A 72 -10.55 4.39 9.12
N ILE A 73 -10.30 3.17 8.66
CA ILE A 73 -9.66 2.93 7.34
C ILE A 73 -10.52 3.54 6.22
N VAL A 74 -11.82 3.24 6.19
CA VAL A 74 -12.75 3.78 5.18
C VAL A 74 -12.80 5.31 5.20
N THR A 75 -12.83 5.94 6.38
CA THR A 75 -12.79 7.41 6.50
C THR A 75 -11.54 8.00 5.84
N ILE A 76 -10.38 7.38 6.03
CA ILE A 76 -9.11 7.86 5.46
C ILE A 76 -9.05 7.61 3.96
N LEU A 77 -9.51 6.44 3.49
CA LEU A 77 -9.56 6.10 2.06
C LEU A 77 -10.47 7.08 1.30
N LYS A 78 -11.69 7.33 1.81
CA LYS A 78 -12.62 8.30 1.20
C LYS A 78 -12.02 9.70 1.12
N ARG A 79 -11.34 10.15 2.18
CA ARG A 79 -10.67 11.46 2.19
C ARG A 79 -9.57 11.57 1.14
N ARG A 80 -8.97 10.45 0.71
CA ARG A 80 -7.88 10.39 -0.25
C ARG A 80 -8.30 9.80 -1.60
N ASN A 81 -9.60 9.66 -1.87
CA ASN A 81 -10.10 8.94 -3.04
C ASN A 81 -9.56 9.52 -4.36
N ASP A 82 -9.55 10.84 -4.52
CA ASP A 82 -9.00 11.48 -5.72
C ASP A 82 -7.50 11.18 -5.90
N GLU A 83 -6.70 11.31 -4.84
CA GLU A 83 -5.26 11.01 -4.87
C GLU A 83 -5.00 9.54 -5.24
N LEU A 84 -5.77 8.61 -4.66
CA LEU A 84 -5.65 7.18 -4.94
C LEU A 84 -6.09 6.86 -6.37
N GLY A 85 -7.20 7.43 -6.84
CA GLY A 85 -7.70 7.24 -8.20
C GLY A 85 -6.74 7.77 -9.26
N ASP A 86 -6.11 8.92 -9.03
CA ASP A 86 -5.09 9.48 -9.93
C ASP A 86 -3.87 8.55 -10.03
N VAL A 87 -3.41 8.01 -8.90
CA VAL A 87 -2.29 7.05 -8.88
C VAL A 87 -2.66 5.75 -9.58
N ILE A 88 -3.81 5.16 -9.27
CA ILE A 88 -4.29 3.92 -9.89
C ILE A 88 -4.45 4.07 -11.40
N SER A 89 -5.04 5.19 -11.86
CA SER A 89 -5.25 5.47 -13.27
C SER A 89 -3.91 5.50 -14.03
N ARG A 90 -2.89 6.15 -13.46
CA ARG A 90 -1.55 6.24 -14.06
C ARG A 90 -0.74 4.96 -13.96
N GLU A 91 -0.89 4.18 -12.90
CA GLU A 91 -0.18 2.89 -12.74
C GLU A 91 -0.75 1.81 -13.66
N MET A 92 -2.08 1.75 -13.80
CA MET A 92 -2.79 0.65 -14.46
C MET A 92 -3.35 1.01 -15.85
N GLY A 93 -3.41 2.30 -16.19
CA GLY A 93 -4.04 2.79 -17.43
C GLY A 93 -5.57 2.82 -17.40
N ALA A 94 -6.19 2.64 -16.23
CA ALA A 94 -7.65 2.67 -16.10
C ALA A 94 -8.19 4.10 -16.35
N PRO A 95 -9.33 4.28 -17.04
CA PRO A 95 -9.97 5.58 -17.16
C PRO A 95 -10.22 6.21 -15.79
N LEU A 96 -9.90 7.50 -15.62
CA LEU A 96 -9.87 8.14 -14.30
C LEU A 96 -11.21 8.04 -13.54
N ALA A 97 -12.34 8.18 -14.24
CA ALA A 97 -13.66 8.06 -13.65
C ALA A 97 -13.89 6.66 -13.04
N MET A 98 -13.42 5.61 -13.73
CA MET A 98 -13.48 4.22 -13.24
C MET A 98 -12.54 4.02 -12.06
N ALA A 99 -11.29 4.53 -12.14
CA ALA A 99 -10.32 4.42 -11.07
C ALA A 99 -10.81 5.04 -9.75
N ARG A 100 -11.48 6.19 -9.81
CA ARG A 100 -12.07 6.84 -8.63
C ARG A 100 -13.31 6.14 -8.10
N ALA A 101 -14.18 5.66 -8.98
CA ALA A 101 -15.48 5.09 -8.61
C ALA A 101 -15.40 3.64 -8.14
N GLU A 102 -14.54 2.82 -8.74
CA GLU A 102 -14.55 1.35 -8.55
C GLU A 102 -13.29 0.81 -7.85
N GLN A 103 -12.14 1.48 -7.99
CA GLN A 103 -10.87 0.97 -7.46
C GLN A 103 -10.44 1.69 -6.18
N ALA A 104 -10.56 3.02 -6.14
CA ALA A 104 -10.34 3.82 -4.94
C ALA A 104 -11.61 4.00 -4.07
N GLY A 105 -12.79 3.77 -4.66
CA GLY A 105 -14.12 4.09 -4.13
C GLY A 105 -14.76 3.02 -3.28
#